data_AF-A0AB37SXW2-F1
#
_entry.id   AF-A0AB37SXW2-F1
#
_cell.length_a   1.000
_cell.length_b   1.000
_cell.length_c   1.000
_cell.angle_alpha   90.00
_cell.angle_beta   90.00
_cell.angle_gamma   90.00
#
_symmetry.space_group_name_H-M   'P 1'
#
loop_
_entity.id
_entity.type
_entity.pdbx_description
1 polymer ?
#
loop_
_entity_poly.entity_id
_entity_poly.type
_entity_poly.pdbx_seq_one_letter_code
_entity_poly.pdbx_strand_id
1 'polypeptide(L)' 'MSAPTAPRVWLAAGVAEKPAPADHPVVRDDLMHLWFPGEDGLWHTADGRHHAAWTELHARFDLVEVPR' A
#
# COMPACT_ATOMS: atom_id res chain seq x y z
N MET A 1 -23.91 -5.70 13.19
CA MET A 1 -23.27 -4.65 12.38
C MET A 1 -21.83 -4.55 12.83
N SER A 2 -20.89 -5.15 12.09
CA SER A 2 -19.47 -4.96 12.41
C SER A 2 -19.12 -3.50 12.16
N ALA A 3 -18.47 -2.85 13.13
CA ALA A 3 -18.02 -1.48 12.99
C ALA A 3 -17.19 -1.34 11.70
N PRO A 4 -17.30 -0.23 10.95
CA PRO A 4 -16.33 0.05 9.91
C PRO A 4 -14.97 0.17 10.60
N THR A 5 -14.11 -0.82 10.39
CA THR A 5 -12.69 -0.70 10.73
C THR A 5 -12.18 0.49 9.93
N ALA A 6 -11.78 1.55 10.63
CA ALA A 6 -11.19 2.71 9.98
C ALA A 6 -10.02 2.24 9.08
N PRO A 7 -9.82 2.86 7.90
CA PRO A 7 -8.74 2.48 7.02
C PRO A 7 -7.39 2.59 7.74
N ARG A 8 -6.52 1.60 7.57
CA ARG A 8 -5.15 1.65 8.08
C ARG A 8 -4.34 2.73 7.34
N VAL A 9 -3.40 3.34 8.05
CA VAL A 9 -2.49 4.35 7.52
C VAL A 9 -1.06 3.95 7.82
N TRP A 10 -0.17 4.12 6.84
CA TRP A 10 1.25 3.89 6.97
C TRP A 10 1.99 5.13 6.47
N LEU A 11 2.63 5.87 7.37
CA LEU A 11 3.40 7.06 7.01
C LEU A 11 4.77 6.67 6.47
N ALA A 12 5.25 7.44 5.50
CA ALA A 12 6.57 7.28 4.91
C ALA A 12 7.63 7.27 6.01
N ALA A 13 8.36 6.16 6.11
CA ALA A 13 9.34 5.96 7.18
C ALA A 13 10.79 5.92 6.69
N GLY A 14 11.04 6.22 5.41
CA GLY A 14 12.36 6.07 4.80
C GLY A 14 12.82 4.60 4.82
N VAL A 15 14.08 4.35 5.20
CA VAL A 15 14.68 3.00 5.21
C VAL A 15 14.33 2.23 6.49
N ALA A 16 13.05 2.16 6.83
CA ALA A 16 12.57 1.26 7.88
C ALA A 16 12.02 -0.01 7.22
N GLU A 17 12.64 -1.16 7.50
CA GLU A 17 12.08 -2.46 7.14
C GLU A 17 10.80 -2.69 7.95
N LYS A 18 9.68 -2.27 7.38
CA LYS A 18 8.36 -2.64 7.87
C LYS A 18 7.84 -3.76 6.97
N PRO A 19 7.52 -4.93 7.53
CA PRO A 19 6.97 -6.02 6.72
C PRO A 19 5.64 -5.61 6.11
N ALA A 20 5.33 -6.18 4.94
CA ALA A 20 4.05 -6.00 4.29
C ALA A 20 2.90 -6.50 5.19
N PRO A 21 1.73 -5.85 5.17
CA PRO A 21 0.53 -6.40 5.78
C PRO A 21 0.20 -7.76 5.17
N ALA A 22 -0.07 -8.78 6.00
CA ALA A 22 -0.28 -10.16 5.55
C ALA A 22 -1.50 -10.36 4.64
N ASP A 23 -2.46 -9.44 4.71
CA ASP A 23 -3.67 -9.44 3.90
C ASP A 23 -3.51 -8.68 2.57
N HIS A 24 -2.32 -8.13 2.32
CA HIS A 24 -1.95 -7.41 1.10
C HIS A 24 -3.06 -6.45 0.61
N PRO A 25 -3.37 -5.37 1.36
CA PRO A 25 -4.46 -4.48 0.98
C PRO A 25 -4.14 -3.68 -0.29
N VAL A 26 -5.19 -3.23 -0.97
CA VAL A 26 -5.09 -2.13 -1.93
C VAL A 26 -4.82 -0.86 -1.15
N VAL A 27 -3.83 -0.08 -1.59
CA VAL A 27 -3.45 1.17 -0.94
C VAL A 27 -3.44 2.32 -1.93
N ARG A 28 -3.65 3.53 -1.43
CA ARG A 28 -3.47 4.78 -2.16
C ARG A 28 -2.30 5.54 -1.57
N ASP A 29 -1.42 6.07 -2.41
CA ASP A 29 -0.35 6.96 -1.99
C ASP A 29 -0.81 8.43 -1.85
N ASP A 30 0.07 9.28 -1.35
CA ASP A 30 -0.12 10.74 -1.22
C ASP A 30 -0.14 11.49 -2.56
N LEU A 31 0.33 10.85 -3.63
CA LEU A 31 0.20 11.31 -5.02
C LEU A 31 -1.11 10.84 -5.68
N MET A 32 -1.98 10.17 -4.92
CA MET A 32 -3.29 9.65 -5.34
C MET A 32 -3.23 8.46 -6.33
N HIS A 33 -2.07 7.81 -6.51
CA HIS A 33 -2.02 6.54 -7.24
C HIS A 33 -2.60 5.39 -6.41
N LEU A 34 -3.33 4.51 -7.07
CA LEU A 34 -3.82 3.26 -6.50
C LEU A 34 -2.85 2.13 -6.80
N TRP A 35 -2.52 1.38 -5.76
CA TRP A 35 -1.58 0.28 -5.77
C TRP A 35 -2.30 -1.01 -5.41
N PHE A 36 -2.22 -1.98 -6.32
CA PHE A 36 -2.87 -3.28 -6.21
C PHE A 36 -1.82 -4.35 -5.93
N PRO A 37 -2.05 -5.24 -4.94
CA PRO A 37 -1.15 -6.34 -4.69
C PRO A 37 -1.13 -7.29 -5.91
N GLY A 38 0.06 -7.62 -6.39
CA GLY A 38 0.30 -8.64 -7.41
C GLY A 38 0.64 -10.00 -6.80
N GLU A 39 0.49 -11.06 -7.60
CA GLU A 39 0.87 -12.43 -7.22
C GLU A 39 2.40 -12.60 -7.13
N ASP A 40 3.16 -11.66 -7.69
CA ASP A 40 4.62 -11.60 -7.68
C ASP A 40 5.20 -11.00 -6.38
N GLY A 41 4.35 -10.61 -5.43
CA GLY A 41 4.77 -9.96 -4.18
C GLY A 41 5.10 -8.47 -4.35
N LEU A 42 4.78 -7.89 -5.51
CA LEU A 42 4.89 -6.46 -5.77
C LEU A 42 3.51 -5.81 -5.78
N TRP A 43 3.48 -4.51 -5.55
CA TRP A 43 2.29 -3.69 -5.76
C TRP A 43 2.41 -2.99 -7.09
N HIS A 44 1.32 -2.96 -7.85
CA HIS A 44 1.26 -2.42 -9.21
C HIS A 44 0.25 -1.28 -9.29
N THR A 45 0.54 -0.25 -10.08
CA THR A 45 -0.48 0.75 -10.44
C THR A 45 -1.48 0.17 -11.43
N ALA A 46 -2.71 0.71 -11.46
CA ALA A 46 -3.77 0.24 -12.36
C ALA A 46 -3.38 0.26 -13.86
N ASP A 47 -2.49 1.17 -14.24
CA ASP A 47 -1.97 1.30 -15.60
C ASP A 47 -0.76 0.37 -15.89
N GLY A 48 -0.31 -0.41 -14.90
CA GLY A 48 0.82 -1.34 -14.99
C GLY A 48 2.18 -0.68 -15.18
N ARG A 49 2.29 0.65 -15.09
CA ARG A 49 3.55 1.37 -15.36
C ARG A 49 4.50 1.36 -14.19
N HIS A 50 3.98 1.29 -12.98
CA HIS A 50 4.76 1.28 -11.76
C HIS A 50 4.55 -0.03 -11.02
N HIS A 51 5.64 -0.58 -10.52
CA HIS A 51 5.67 -1.73 -9.63
C HIS A 51 6.68 -1.46 -8.52
N ALA A 52 6.35 -1.84 -7.29
CA ALA A 52 7.23 -1.62 -6.14
C ALA A 52 6.99 -2.69 -5.07
N ALA A 53 8.04 -3.08 -4.37
CA ALA A 53 7.88 -3.86 -3.15
C ALA A 53 7.22 -3.01 -2.05
N TRP A 54 6.59 -3.63 -1.06
CA TRP A 54 6.00 -2.91 0.07
C TRP A 54 7.00 -2.00 0.79
N THR A 55 8.23 -2.48 1.00
CA THR A 55 9.29 -1.70 1.64
C THR A 55 9.63 -0.44 0.85
N GLU A 56 9.59 -0.50 -0.47
CA GLU A 56 9.82 0.65 -1.34
C GLU A 56 8.65 1.64 -1.31
N LEU A 57 7.40 1.16 -1.31
CA LEU A 57 6.24 2.03 -1.14
C LEU A 57 6.26 2.75 0.21
N HIS A 58 6.43 2.01 1.30
CA HIS A 58 6.47 2.57 2.66
C HIS A 58 7.71 3.46 2.91
N ALA A 59 8.77 3.30 2.13
CA ALA A 59 9.91 4.20 2.18
C ALA A 59 9.65 5.55 1.52
N ARG A 60 8.78 5.59 0.50
CA ARG A 60 8.62 6.75 -0.39
C ARG A 60 7.32 7.51 -0.19
N PHE A 61 6.26 6.84 0.24
CA PHE A 61 4.91 7.39 0.21
C PHE A 61 4.19 7.18 1.53
N ASP A 62 3.34 8.15 1.88
CA ASP A 62 2.27 7.93 2.85
C ASP A 62 1.19 7.08 2.18
N LEU A 63 0.85 5.95 2.78
CA LEU A 63 -0.11 4.98 2.25
C LEU A 63 -1.36 4.96 3.11
N VAL A 64 -2.51 4.92 2.46
CA VAL A 64 -3.82 4.72 3.09
C VAL A 64 -4.49 3.51 2.47
N GLU A 65 -5.00 2.61 3.32
CA GLU A 65 -5.80 1.48 2.90
C GLU A 65 -7.06 1.97 2.17
N VAL A 66 -7.38 1.33 1.05
CA VAL A 66 -8.64 1.56 0.35
C VAL A 66 -9.64 0.50 0.83
N PRO A 67 -10.68 0.88 1.60
CA PRO A 67 -11.71 -0.05 2.05
C PRO A 67 -12.41 -0.69 0.85
N ARG A 68 -12.74 -1.98 0.97
CA ARG A 68 -13.57 -2.71 0.01
C ARG A 68 -15.04 -2.35 0.14
#